data_AF-A0A7X8V757-F1
#
_entry.id   AF-A0A7X8V757-F1
#
_cell.length_a   1.000
_cell.length_b   1.000
_cell.length_c   1.000
_cell.angle_alpha   90.00
_cell.angle_beta   90.00
_cell.angle_gamma   90.00
#
_symmetry.space_group_name_H-M   'P 1'
#
loop_
_entity.id
_entity.type
_entity.pdbx_description
1 polymer ?
#
loop_
_entity_poly.entity_id
_entity_poly.type
_entity_poly.pdbx_seq_one_letter_code
_entity_poly.pdbx_strand_id
1 'polypeptide(L)'
;RYGGFYTKEQIRELVEYAWERGITIIPEVDLPGHMVAALTAYPWLGCTGGPYSVWTRWGVSEDVLCVGKESTFEFLEGVLDEVCELFPSEYIHIGGDECPKVRWEKCPHCQAMADKLGLVSDEKGTREQKLQNYTTARVQEYLAGKGRKIIGWDEILEGELAPGATVMSWRGTSGGIEAANKGFDVIMTPNSHFYFDYQQGEIDKEPLGPKYIKNPLTLEKVYSFDPYKGINAEQQKHILGVQANLWTEYIATPEHLEYMLLPRMLALSEVQWTPASERNYNRFLETLKNHQEAILSELGYNYRLSSTDALGQEATASFQTSE
;
A
#
# COMPACT_ATOMS: atom_id res chain seq x y z
N ARG A 1 -24.51 10.59 4.99
CA ARG A 1 -23.32 10.96 5.80
C ARG A 1 -22.30 9.87 5.58
N TYR A 2 -21.07 10.20 5.16
CA TYR A 2 -19.99 9.23 4.93
C TYR A 2 -19.04 9.24 6.14
N GLY A 3 -18.51 8.08 6.52
CA GLY A 3 -17.56 7.91 7.62
C GLY A 3 -17.78 6.62 8.42
N GLY A 4 -16.89 6.37 9.38
CA GLY A 4 -16.86 5.18 10.22
C GLY A 4 -15.46 4.98 10.80
N PHE A 5 -15.33 4.17 11.83
CA PHE A 5 -14.03 3.76 12.39
C PHE A 5 -14.19 2.41 13.10
N TYR A 6 -13.08 1.69 13.26
CA TYR A 6 -13.02 0.50 14.10
C TYR A 6 -12.70 0.89 15.54
N THR A 7 -13.47 0.39 16.49
CA THR A 7 -13.11 0.43 17.91
C THR A 7 -11.93 -0.51 18.20
N LYS A 8 -11.26 -0.31 19.34
CA LYS A 8 -10.17 -1.20 19.77
C LYS A 8 -10.64 -2.65 19.90
N GLU A 9 -11.85 -2.87 20.39
CA GLU A 9 -12.46 -4.19 20.54
C GLU A 9 -12.70 -4.86 19.18
N GLN A 10 -13.24 -4.12 18.21
CA GLN A 10 -13.42 -4.63 16.83
C GLN A 10 -12.09 -4.95 16.15
N ILE A 11 -11.04 -4.16 16.40
CA ILE A 11 -9.69 -4.48 15.90
C ILE A 11 -9.18 -5.78 16.52
N ARG A 12 -9.33 -5.97 17.83
CA ARG A 12 -8.90 -7.21 18.51
C ARG A 12 -9.64 -8.43 17.96
N GLU A 13 -10.95 -8.33 17.76
CA GLU A 13 -11.76 -9.39 17.16
C GLU A 13 -11.28 -9.72 15.74
N LEU A 14 -11.00 -8.71 14.91
CA LEU A 14 -10.49 -8.90 13.56
C LEU A 14 -9.10 -9.56 13.54
N VAL A 15 -8.21 -9.15 14.44
CA VAL A 15 -6.87 -9.74 14.60
C VAL A 15 -6.96 -11.21 15.01
N GLU A 16 -7.83 -11.54 15.97
CA GLU A 16 -8.05 -12.92 16.41
C GLU A 16 -8.63 -13.78 15.28
N TYR A 17 -9.65 -13.26 14.57
CA TYR A 17 -10.25 -13.94 13.43
C TYR A 17 -9.24 -14.25 12.32
N ALA A 18 -8.35 -13.31 11.99
CA ALA A 18 -7.29 -13.51 11.02
C ALA A 18 -6.24 -14.52 11.50
N TRP A 19 -5.86 -14.45 12.78
CA TRP A 19 -4.88 -15.35 13.39
C TRP A 19 -5.31 -16.82 13.34
N GLU A 20 -6.58 -17.11 13.62
CA GLU A 20 -7.15 -18.46 13.49
C GLU A 20 -7.02 -19.06 12.08
N ARG A 21 -6.82 -18.21 11.07
CA ARG A 21 -6.67 -18.58 9.65
C ARG A 21 -5.21 -18.52 9.18
N GLY A 22 -4.26 -18.31 10.11
CA GLY A 22 -2.84 -18.18 9.79
C GLY A 22 -2.50 -16.87 9.07
N ILE A 23 -3.33 -15.84 9.20
CA ILE A 23 -3.12 -14.52 8.59
C ILE A 23 -2.69 -13.53 9.68
N THR A 24 -1.52 -12.91 9.49
CA THR A 24 -1.06 -11.80 10.34
C THR A 24 -1.55 -10.48 9.75
N ILE A 25 -2.22 -9.66 10.56
CA ILE A 25 -2.58 -8.29 10.18
C ILE A 25 -1.42 -7.34 10.49
N ILE A 26 -0.89 -6.71 9.44
CA ILE A 26 0.10 -5.63 9.54
C ILE A 26 -0.65 -4.30 9.44
N PRO A 27 -0.68 -3.47 10.50
CA PRO A 27 -1.34 -2.17 10.44
C PRO A 27 -0.47 -1.15 9.69
N GLU A 28 -1.12 -0.20 9.02
CA GLU A 28 -0.48 0.96 8.41
C GLU A 28 -0.96 2.26 9.08
N VAL A 29 0.00 3.10 9.48
CA VAL A 29 -0.23 4.50 9.83
C VAL A 29 0.67 5.35 8.93
N ASP A 30 0.09 5.84 7.84
CA ASP A 30 0.84 6.51 6.78
C ASP A 30 1.30 7.92 7.21
N LEU A 31 2.62 8.10 7.27
CA LEU A 31 3.27 9.32 7.71
C LEU A 31 4.50 9.63 6.84
N PRO A 32 4.88 10.91 6.67
CA PRO A 32 4.20 12.11 7.15
C PRO A 32 3.18 12.70 6.16
N GLY A 33 3.04 12.07 4.98
CA GLY A 33 2.00 12.33 3.97
C GLY A 33 0.62 11.89 4.45
N HIS A 34 -0.39 11.98 3.58
CA HIS A 34 -1.75 11.42 3.78
C HIS A 34 -2.47 11.68 5.13
N MET A 35 -2.04 12.70 5.86
CA MET A 35 -2.45 12.94 7.26
C MET A 35 -3.55 14.02 7.42
N VAL A 36 -4.23 14.43 6.34
CA VAL A 36 -5.23 15.52 6.39
C VAL A 36 -6.36 15.25 7.38
N ALA A 37 -6.74 13.99 7.59
CA ALA A 37 -7.73 13.61 8.61
C ALA A 37 -7.22 13.94 10.03
N ALA A 38 -5.97 13.57 10.35
CA ALA A 38 -5.34 13.92 11.62
C ALA A 38 -5.15 15.44 11.77
N LEU A 39 -4.72 16.13 10.70
CA LEU A 39 -4.61 17.58 10.70
C LEU A 39 -5.96 18.26 10.96
N THR A 40 -7.06 17.72 10.45
CA THR A 40 -8.40 18.27 10.70
C THR A 40 -8.81 18.10 12.16
N ALA A 41 -8.51 16.96 12.78
CA ALA A 41 -8.78 16.72 14.19
C ALA A 41 -7.87 17.54 15.12
N TYR A 42 -6.60 17.70 14.72
CA TYR A 42 -5.56 18.37 15.49
C TYR A 42 -4.77 19.35 14.60
N PRO A 43 -5.30 20.56 14.31
CA PRO A 43 -4.68 21.49 13.36
C PRO A 43 -3.27 21.94 13.73
N TRP A 44 -2.88 21.85 15.00
CA TRP A 44 -1.54 22.16 15.45
C TRP A 44 -0.45 21.22 14.90
N LEU A 45 -0.83 20.03 14.42
CA LEU A 45 0.05 19.07 13.74
C LEU A 45 0.56 19.58 12.39
N GLY A 46 -0.16 20.49 11.73
CA GLY A 46 0.20 20.98 10.40
C GLY A 46 1.16 22.17 10.42
N CYS A 47 1.81 22.46 9.30
CA CYS A 47 2.75 23.58 9.18
C CYS A 47 2.06 24.95 9.31
N THR A 48 0.84 25.07 8.79
CA THR A 48 0.07 26.33 8.77
C THR A 48 -0.81 26.54 10.00
N GLY A 49 -1.08 25.47 10.76
CA GLY A 49 -2.00 25.52 11.91
C GLY A 49 -3.48 25.46 11.53
N GLY A 50 -3.80 25.24 10.25
CA GLY A 50 -5.16 25.16 9.72
C GLY A 50 -5.71 26.48 9.15
N PRO A 51 -7.04 26.55 8.90
CA PRO A 51 -7.99 25.44 9.06
C PRO A 51 -7.73 24.32 8.05
N TYR A 52 -8.02 23.08 8.45
CA TYR A 52 -8.03 21.91 7.57
C TYR A 52 -9.42 21.30 7.55
N SER A 53 -9.73 20.55 6.51
CA SER A 53 -10.95 19.76 6.40
C SER A 53 -10.62 18.40 5.82
N VAL A 54 -11.26 17.35 6.35
CA VAL A 54 -11.17 16.00 5.77
C VAL A 54 -11.49 16.09 4.29
N TRP A 55 -10.60 15.56 3.46
CA TRP A 55 -10.75 15.63 2.01
C TRP A 55 -11.96 14.84 1.54
N THR A 56 -12.69 15.46 0.61
CA THR A 56 -13.83 14.85 -0.10
C THR A 56 -13.51 14.65 -1.58
N ARG A 57 -12.22 14.55 -1.90
CA ARG A 57 -11.66 14.38 -3.24
C ARG A 57 -10.42 13.48 -3.14
N TRP A 58 -10.03 12.91 -4.28
CA TRP A 58 -8.88 12.02 -4.40
C TRP A 58 -7.61 12.77 -4.79
N GLY A 59 -6.45 12.13 -4.60
CA GLY A 59 -5.13 12.63 -4.99
C GLY A 59 -4.24 12.98 -3.80
N VAL A 60 -3.19 13.76 -4.06
CA VAL A 60 -2.09 14.02 -3.10
C VAL A 60 -2.22 15.39 -2.44
N SER A 61 -2.22 15.42 -1.11
CA SER A 61 -2.28 16.66 -0.33
C SER A 61 -0.92 17.31 -0.13
N GLU A 62 -0.85 18.62 -0.35
CA GLU A 62 0.32 19.41 0.07
C GLU A 62 0.35 19.64 1.60
N ASP A 63 -0.80 19.56 2.27
CA ASP A 63 -0.89 19.70 3.73
C ASP A 63 -0.51 18.36 4.38
N VAL A 64 0.67 18.34 4.99
CA VAL A 64 1.34 17.19 5.61
C VAL A 64 1.71 17.48 7.07
N LEU A 65 2.13 16.47 7.83
CA LEU A 65 2.59 16.67 9.21
C LEU A 65 3.78 17.66 9.28
N CYS A 66 3.78 18.53 10.28
CA CYS A 66 4.88 19.44 10.54
C CYS A 66 5.96 18.75 11.37
N VAL A 67 6.88 18.07 10.70
CA VAL A 67 7.97 17.30 11.32
C VAL A 67 9.08 18.18 11.94
N GLY A 68 8.96 19.51 11.83
CA GLY A 68 9.82 20.45 12.56
C GLY A 68 9.40 20.71 14.01
N LYS A 69 8.27 20.16 14.45
CA LYS A 69 7.73 20.33 15.81
C LYS A 69 7.88 19.02 16.60
N GLU A 70 8.35 19.13 17.83
CA GLU A 70 8.47 17.96 18.73
C GLU A 70 7.11 17.35 19.07
N SER A 71 6.08 18.19 19.24
CA SER A 71 4.72 17.75 19.53
C SER A 71 4.14 16.83 18.44
N THR A 72 4.62 16.93 17.19
CA THR A 72 4.25 16.00 16.12
C THR A 72 4.73 14.59 16.43
N PHE A 73 5.95 14.44 16.94
CA PHE A 73 6.49 13.14 17.32
C PHE A 73 5.84 12.60 18.59
N GLU A 74 5.55 13.44 19.58
CA GLU A 74 4.77 13.03 20.76
C GLU A 74 3.40 12.44 20.36
N PHE A 75 2.73 13.05 19.38
CA PHE A 75 1.48 12.51 18.81
C PHE A 75 1.70 11.18 18.10
N LEU A 76 2.69 11.08 17.21
CA LEU A 76 2.98 9.86 16.47
C LEU A 76 3.35 8.71 17.41
N GLU A 77 4.21 8.96 18.38
CA GLU A 77 4.63 7.98 19.39
C GLU A 77 3.43 7.47 20.19
N GLY A 78 2.52 8.35 20.62
CA GLY A 78 1.28 7.96 21.30
C GLY A 78 0.33 7.11 20.43
N VAL A 79 0.18 7.44 19.15
CA VAL A 79 -0.60 6.63 18.20
C VAL A 79 0.05 5.27 17.99
N LEU A 80 1.36 5.23 17.78
CA LEU A 80 2.12 4.01 17.53
C LEU A 80 2.18 3.11 18.76
N ASP A 81 2.13 3.66 19.97
CA ASP A 81 1.94 2.90 21.22
C ASP A 81 0.64 2.11 21.19
N GLU A 82 -0.48 2.76 20.86
CA GLU A 82 -1.77 2.07 20.78
C GLU A 82 -1.80 1.04 19.66
N VAL A 83 -1.20 1.35 18.50
CA VAL A 83 -1.09 0.38 17.39
C VAL A 83 -0.26 -0.83 17.81
N CYS A 84 0.88 -0.64 18.48
CA CYS A 84 1.70 -1.75 18.96
C CYS A 84 0.99 -2.63 20.01
N GLU A 85 0.06 -2.06 20.79
CA GLU A 85 -0.77 -2.80 21.74
C GLU A 85 -1.83 -3.65 21.02
N LEU A 86 -2.46 -3.10 19.98
CA LEU A 86 -3.58 -3.74 19.28
C LEU A 86 -3.13 -4.82 18.30
N PHE A 87 -1.96 -4.67 17.68
CA PHE A 87 -1.49 -5.54 16.62
C PHE A 87 -0.25 -6.35 17.08
N PRO A 88 -0.34 -7.69 17.13
CA PRO A 88 0.79 -8.52 17.56
C PRO A 88 1.90 -8.64 16.50
N SER A 89 1.64 -8.20 15.26
CA SER A 89 2.59 -8.23 14.14
C SER A 89 3.97 -7.68 14.52
N GLU A 90 5.03 -8.37 14.11
CA GLU A 90 6.40 -7.86 14.19
C GLU A 90 6.58 -6.58 13.37
N TYR A 91 5.84 -6.46 12.26
CA TYR A 91 5.91 -5.34 11.34
C TYR A 91 4.80 -4.32 11.58
N ILE A 92 5.15 -3.03 11.46
CA ILE A 92 4.24 -1.90 11.36
C ILE A 92 4.55 -1.15 10.06
N HIS A 93 3.54 -0.93 9.22
CA HIS A 93 3.71 -0.11 8.02
C HIS A 93 3.57 1.37 8.40
N ILE A 94 4.53 2.20 7.99
CA ILE A 94 4.55 3.64 8.31
C ILE A 94 4.25 4.51 7.08
N GLY A 95 3.88 3.88 5.97
CA GLY A 95 3.60 4.55 4.70
C GLY A 95 4.85 5.25 4.16
N GLY A 96 4.77 6.57 4.00
CA GLY A 96 5.88 7.41 3.54
C GLY A 96 5.81 7.78 2.07
N ASP A 97 4.77 7.35 1.37
CA ASP A 97 4.50 7.74 0.00
C ASP A 97 3.96 9.17 -0.09
N GLU A 98 4.02 9.71 -1.31
CA GLU A 98 3.27 10.91 -1.72
C GLU A 98 3.23 12.05 -0.68
N CYS A 99 4.39 12.40 -0.12
CA CYS A 99 4.53 13.51 0.82
C CYS A 99 5.17 14.74 0.15
N PRO A 100 4.39 15.67 -0.45
CA PRO A 100 4.92 16.91 -1.02
C PRO A 100 5.70 17.74 -0.01
N LYS A 101 6.83 18.30 -0.47
CA LYS A 101 7.72 19.11 0.39
C LYS A 101 7.32 20.59 0.46
N VAL A 102 6.30 21.00 -0.30
CA VAL A 102 5.85 22.39 -0.50
C VAL A 102 5.59 23.15 0.81
N ARG A 103 5.00 22.49 1.82
CA ARG A 103 4.77 23.13 3.13
C ARG A 103 6.04 23.24 3.96
N TRP A 104 6.93 22.24 3.90
CA TRP A 104 8.17 22.25 4.66
C TRP A 104 9.17 23.28 4.16
N GLU A 105 9.24 23.52 2.85
CA GLU A 105 10.06 24.58 2.23
C GLU A 105 9.77 25.97 2.83
N LYS A 106 8.51 26.22 3.22
CA LYS A 106 8.03 27.53 3.71
C LYS A 106 7.85 27.55 5.23
N CYS A 107 7.94 26.41 5.91
CA CYS A 107 7.63 26.30 7.33
C CYS A 107 8.85 26.66 8.17
N PRO A 108 8.79 27.70 9.03
CA PRO A 108 9.94 28.10 9.85
C PRO A 108 10.37 27.00 10.83
N HIS A 109 9.45 26.17 11.33
CA HIS A 109 9.79 25.04 12.19
C HIS A 109 10.54 23.93 11.43
N CYS A 110 10.08 23.57 10.23
CA CYS A 110 10.75 22.55 9.41
C CYS A 110 12.14 23.03 8.97
N GLN A 111 12.26 24.29 8.54
CA GLN A 111 13.55 24.87 8.16
C GLN A 111 14.51 24.95 9.36
N ALA A 112 14.05 25.38 10.53
CA ALA A 112 14.87 25.41 11.74
C ALA A 112 15.31 24.00 12.19
N MET A 113 14.45 22.99 12.04
CA MET A 113 14.83 21.59 12.31
C MET A 113 15.89 21.11 11.31
N ALA A 114 15.71 21.40 10.02
CA ALA A 114 16.69 21.06 9.01
C ALA A 114 18.06 21.73 9.26
N ASP A 115 18.08 22.99 9.70
CA ASP A 115 19.30 23.69 10.13
C ASP A 115 19.94 23.02 11.35
N LYS A 116 19.15 22.69 12.37
CA LYS A 116 19.61 22.00 13.59
C LYS A 116 20.28 20.67 13.26
N LEU A 117 19.74 19.94 12.29
CA LEU A 117 20.25 18.65 11.81
C LEU A 117 21.39 18.80 10.78
N GLY A 118 21.73 20.03 10.36
CA GLY A 118 22.77 20.26 9.36
C GLY A 118 22.42 19.70 7.97
N LEU A 119 21.13 19.50 7.67
CA LEU A 119 20.69 18.96 6.39
C LEU A 119 20.97 19.98 5.29
N VAL A 120 21.47 19.55 4.14
CA VAL A 120 21.73 20.40 2.98
C VAL A 120 21.28 19.69 1.71
N SER A 121 20.80 20.43 0.71
CA SER A 121 20.49 19.87 -0.60
C SER A 121 21.79 19.51 -1.33
N ASP A 122 21.83 18.31 -1.92
CA ASP A 122 22.95 17.83 -2.73
C ASP A 122 22.45 16.86 -3.82
N GLU A 123 23.35 16.11 -4.46
CA GLU A 123 23.01 15.16 -5.52
C GLU A 123 22.11 14.00 -5.05
N LYS A 124 22.00 13.77 -3.74
CA LYS A 124 21.18 12.69 -3.17
C LYS A 124 19.77 13.13 -2.83
N GLY A 125 19.49 14.43 -2.86
CA GLY A 125 18.15 14.96 -2.63
C GLY A 125 18.13 16.35 -2.01
N THR A 126 16.93 16.92 -1.94
CA THR A 126 16.70 18.20 -1.27
C THR A 126 16.83 18.06 0.24
N ARG A 127 17.10 19.17 0.91
CA ARG A 127 17.06 19.28 2.37
C ARG A 127 15.74 18.74 2.95
N GLU A 128 14.61 18.99 2.31
CA GLU A 128 13.29 18.54 2.77
C GLU A 128 13.08 17.03 2.56
N GLN A 129 13.63 16.43 1.50
CA GLN A 129 13.68 14.97 1.36
C GLN A 129 14.50 14.34 2.50
N LYS A 130 15.64 14.94 2.84
CA LYS A 130 16.44 14.50 3.99
C LYS A 130 15.71 14.67 5.33
N LEU A 131 14.84 15.67 5.45
CA LEU A 131 13.99 15.85 6.62
C LEU A 131 12.92 14.75 6.73
N GLN A 132 12.41 14.25 5.59
CA GLN A 132 11.57 13.05 5.59
C GLN A 132 12.34 11.83 6.08
N ASN A 133 13.59 11.63 5.61
CA ASN A 133 14.43 10.52 6.04
C ASN A 133 14.70 10.56 7.54
N TYR A 134 14.97 11.74 8.10
CA TYR A 134 15.06 11.94 9.56
C TYR A 134 13.78 11.50 10.27
N THR A 135 12.61 11.85 9.73
CA THR A 135 11.31 11.48 10.29
C THR A 135 11.14 9.96 10.30
N THR A 136 11.41 9.31 9.16
CA THR A 136 11.38 7.85 9.02
C THR A 136 12.33 7.17 9.99
N ALA A 137 13.59 7.62 10.07
CA ALA A 137 14.60 7.05 10.96
C ALA A 137 14.22 7.18 12.44
N ARG A 138 13.65 8.32 12.84
CA ARG A 138 13.17 8.54 14.21
C ARG A 138 12.02 7.60 14.57
N VAL A 139 11.03 7.44 13.69
CA VAL A 139 9.92 6.51 13.89
C VAL A 139 10.40 5.05 13.90
N GLN A 140 11.34 4.71 13.02
CA GLN A 140 11.98 3.40 13.01
C GLN A 140 12.68 3.08 14.32
N GLU A 141 13.49 4.00 14.85
CA GLU A 141 14.18 3.83 16.13
C GLU A 141 13.18 3.63 17.28
N TYR A 142 12.11 4.43 17.29
CA TYR A 142 11.06 4.31 18.29
C TYR A 142 10.36 2.94 18.27
N LEU A 143 9.99 2.46 17.08
CA LEU A 143 9.36 1.14 16.90
C LEU A 143 10.33 -0.01 17.18
N ALA A 144 11.61 0.13 16.80
CA ALA A 144 12.65 -0.83 17.13
C ALA A 144 12.84 -0.98 18.65
N GLY A 145 12.74 0.13 19.40
CA GLY A 145 12.73 0.11 20.87
C GLY A 145 11.57 -0.69 21.48
N LYS A 146 10.51 -0.98 20.70
CA LYS A 146 9.38 -1.83 21.08
C LYS A 146 9.47 -3.25 20.48
N GLY A 147 10.60 -3.60 19.87
CA GLY A 147 10.79 -4.89 19.21
C GLY A 147 10.02 -5.03 17.90
N ARG A 148 9.66 -3.92 17.25
CA ARG A 148 8.96 -3.90 15.96
C ARG A 148 9.91 -3.54 14.82
N LYS A 149 9.61 -4.02 13.62
CA LYS A 149 10.24 -3.62 12.35
C LYS A 149 9.31 -2.72 11.56
N ILE A 150 9.86 -1.83 10.75
CA ILE A 150 9.06 -0.98 9.86
C ILE A 150 8.96 -1.58 8.46
N ILE A 151 7.81 -1.35 7.83
CA ILE A 151 7.65 -1.38 6.38
C ILE A 151 7.32 0.04 5.93
N GLY A 152 7.84 0.49 4.80
CA GLY A 152 7.35 1.72 4.16
C GLY A 152 7.45 1.65 2.65
N TRP A 153 6.69 2.49 1.98
CA TRP A 153 6.68 2.61 0.52
C TRP A 153 8.05 3.02 -0.02
N ASP A 154 8.36 2.68 -1.27
CA ASP A 154 9.71 2.86 -1.83
C ASP A 154 10.26 4.30 -1.82
N GLU A 155 9.43 5.32 -1.61
CA GLU A 155 9.84 6.68 -1.27
C GLU A 155 10.75 6.77 -0.04
N ILE A 156 10.69 5.84 0.91
CA ILE A 156 11.61 5.84 2.06
C ILE A 156 13.07 5.63 1.64
N LEU A 157 13.33 5.19 0.39
CA LEU A 157 14.67 5.11 -0.21
C LEU A 157 15.25 6.47 -0.61
N GLU A 158 14.48 7.55 -0.60
CA GLU A 158 14.93 8.91 -0.97
C GLU A 158 15.99 9.48 0.02
N GLY A 159 16.49 8.68 0.96
CA GLY A 159 17.86 8.81 1.47
C GLY A 159 18.34 7.63 2.30
N GLU A 160 19.01 7.92 3.42
CA GLU A 160 19.66 6.88 4.22
C GLU A 160 18.64 6.16 5.11
N LEU A 161 18.33 4.92 4.75
CA LEU A 161 17.52 4.00 5.56
C LEU A 161 18.39 3.34 6.63
N ALA A 162 17.90 3.29 7.86
CA ALA A 162 18.58 2.56 8.91
C ALA A 162 18.39 1.03 8.72
N PRO A 163 19.37 0.20 9.13
CA PRO A 163 19.24 -1.26 9.06
C PRO A 163 17.95 -1.76 9.73
N GLY A 164 17.31 -2.76 9.13
CA GLY A 164 16.08 -3.37 9.65
C GLY A 164 14.78 -2.77 9.10
N ALA A 165 14.85 -1.76 8.22
CA ALA A 165 13.70 -1.35 7.42
C ALA A 165 13.39 -2.38 6.31
N THR A 166 12.11 -2.56 6.03
CA THR A 166 11.61 -3.32 4.86
C THR A 166 10.96 -2.36 3.88
N VAL A 167 11.26 -2.51 2.59
CA VAL A 167 10.75 -1.61 1.54
C VAL A 167 9.60 -2.27 0.79
N MET A 168 8.49 -1.56 0.63
CA MET A 168 7.37 -1.98 -0.22
C MET A 168 7.45 -1.26 -1.58
N SER A 169 7.80 -1.99 -2.63
CA SER A 169 8.06 -1.43 -3.97
C SER A 169 6.79 -1.36 -4.82
N TRP A 170 6.28 -0.15 -5.05
CA TRP A 170 5.02 0.07 -5.75
C TRP A 170 5.16 0.83 -7.07
N ARG A 171 6.15 1.72 -7.21
CA ARG A 171 6.41 2.51 -8.43
C ARG A 171 7.14 1.68 -9.49
N GLY A 172 6.58 0.51 -9.82
CA GLY A 172 7.27 -0.54 -10.55
C GLY A 172 8.19 -1.36 -9.64
N THR A 173 9.23 -1.97 -10.22
CA THR A 173 10.14 -2.88 -9.52
C THR A 173 11.50 -2.26 -9.19
N SER A 174 11.79 -1.05 -9.68
CA SER A 174 13.12 -0.43 -9.53
C SER A 174 13.47 -0.13 -8.09
N GLY A 175 12.52 0.38 -7.29
CA GLY A 175 12.72 0.63 -5.86
C GLY A 175 13.08 -0.64 -5.11
N GLY A 176 12.34 -1.73 -5.36
CA GLY A 176 12.64 -3.04 -4.77
C GLY A 176 13.99 -3.63 -5.19
N ILE A 177 14.36 -3.49 -6.47
CA ILE A 177 15.69 -3.93 -6.95
C ILE A 177 16.80 -3.13 -6.26
N GLU A 178 16.64 -1.81 -6.14
CA GLU A 178 17.60 -0.95 -5.45
C GLU A 178 17.73 -1.30 -3.96
N ALA A 179 16.61 -1.45 -3.26
CA ALA A 179 16.56 -1.83 -1.85
C ALA A 179 17.23 -3.19 -1.59
N ALA A 180 16.89 -4.21 -2.38
CA ALA A 180 17.47 -5.54 -2.27
C ALA A 180 18.99 -5.51 -2.51
N ASN A 181 19.47 -4.73 -3.50
CA ASN A 181 20.90 -4.57 -3.75
C ASN A 181 21.64 -3.84 -2.61
N LYS A 182 20.94 -3.02 -1.83
CA LYS A 182 21.44 -2.39 -0.60
C LYS A 182 21.32 -3.31 0.64
N GLY A 183 20.77 -4.52 0.49
CA GLY A 183 20.60 -5.51 1.55
C GLY A 183 19.37 -5.31 2.43
N PHE A 184 18.41 -4.49 2.00
CA PHE A 184 17.12 -4.35 2.67
C PHE A 184 16.14 -5.41 2.19
N ASP A 185 15.30 -5.89 3.09
CA ASP A 185 14.20 -6.78 2.75
C ASP A 185 13.11 -6.01 1.98
N VAL A 186 12.43 -6.70 1.06
CA VAL A 186 11.52 -6.09 0.09
C VAL A 186 10.24 -6.90 -0.03
N ILE A 187 9.12 -6.19 -0.09
CA ILE A 187 7.82 -6.70 -0.53
C ILE A 187 7.48 -6.05 -1.87
N MET A 188 7.27 -6.86 -2.90
CA MET A 188 6.98 -6.35 -4.25
C MET A 188 5.47 -6.14 -4.42
N THR A 189 5.05 -4.89 -4.63
CA THR A 189 3.66 -4.50 -4.91
C THR A 189 3.53 -3.62 -6.16
N PRO A 190 4.29 -3.88 -7.26
CA PRO A 190 4.37 -2.96 -8.38
C PRO A 190 2.99 -2.68 -8.99
N ASN A 191 2.67 -1.40 -9.15
CA ASN A 191 1.43 -0.93 -9.76
C ASN A 191 1.17 -1.49 -11.17
N SER A 192 2.23 -1.91 -11.87
CA SER A 192 2.14 -2.57 -13.18
C SER A 192 1.52 -3.97 -13.14
N HIS A 193 1.43 -4.63 -11.97
CA HIS A 193 0.95 -6.00 -11.83
C HIS A 193 -0.01 -6.21 -10.66
N PHE A 194 0.05 -5.40 -9.60
CA PHE A 194 -0.66 -5.68 -8.35
C PHE A 194 -1.45 -4.48 -7.77
N TYR A 195 -1.84 -3.51 -8.59
CA TYR A 195 -2.82 -2.49 -8.20
C TYR A 195 -4.20 -2.93 -8.67
N PHE A 196 -4.96 -3.55 -7.77
CA PHE A 196 -6.24 -4.17 -8.08
C PHE A 196 -7.39 -3.17 -8.15
N ASP A 197 -7.17 -1.90 -7.83
CA ASP A 197 -8.07 -0.80 -8.17
C ASP A 197 -8.07 -0.50 -9.69
N TYR A 198 -7.07 -0.99 -10.43
CA TYR A 198 -7.03 -0.84 -11.88
C TYR A 198 -8.03 -1.76 -12.55
N GLN A 199 -8.65 -1.25 -13.62
CA GLN A 199 -9.61 -1.99 -14.42
C GLN A 199 -9.00 -3.25 -15.04
N GLN A 200 -9.82 -4.29 -15.17
CA GLN A 200 -9.39 -5.63 -15.56
C GLN A 200 -9.45 -5.89 -17.07
N GLY A 201 -10.33 -5.17 -17.77
CA GLY A 201 -10.54 -5.26 -19.22
C GLY A 201 -10.81 -3.90 -19.85
N GLU A 202 -11.60 -3.86 -20.93
CA GLU A 202 -11.91 -2.60 -21.63
C GLU A 202 -12.63 -1.61 -20.71
N ILE A 203 -12.07 -0.39 -20.59
CA ILE A 203 -12.51 0.67 -19.65
C ILE A 203 -14.02 0.96 -19.67
N ASP A 204 -14.65 0.90 -20.85
CA ASP A 204 -16.07 1.22 -21.04
C ASP A 204 -17.00 0.04 -20.67
N LYS A 205 -16.44 -1.15 -20.42
CA LYS A 205 -17.15 -2.37 -20.02
C LYS A 205 -16.91 -2.77 -18.57
N GLU A 206 -16.03 -2.07 -17.88
CA GLU A 206 -15.68 -2.30 -16.48
C GLU A 206 -16.47 -1.37 -15.55
N PRO A 207 -16.64 -1.75 -14.27
CA PRO A 207 -17.19 -0.86 -13.25
C PRO A 207 -16.39 0.46 -13.11
N LEU A 208 -16.94 1.39 -12.34
CA LEU A 208 -16.30 2.67 -12.06
C LEU A 208 -14.87 2.46 -11.54
N GLY A 209 -13.90 3.07 -12.19
CA GLY A 209 -12.50 2.98 -11.80
C GLY A 209 -11.68 4.18 -12.28
N PRO A 210 -10.37 4.19 -12.03
CA PRO A 210 -9.48 5.29 -12.38
C PRO A 210 -9.33 5.42 -13.90
N LYS A 211 -10.12 6.32 -14.53
CA LYS A 211 -10.17 6.47 -15.99
C LYS A 211 -8.87 6.95 -16.66
N TYR A 212 -7.91 7.42 -15.87
CA TYR A 212 -6.59 7.82 -16.38
C TYR A 212 -5.64 6.63 -16.62
N ILE A 213 -5.97 5.46 -16.05
CA ILE A 213 -5.24 4.21 -16.30
C ILE A 213 -5.82 3.57 -17.57
N LYS A 214 -5.06 3.65 -18.67
CA LYS A 214 -5.54 3.23 -20.00
C LYS A 214 -5.35 1.75 -20.28
N ASN A 215 -4.35 1.12 -19.65
CA ASN A 215 -4.02 -0.28 -19.89
C ASN A 215 -4.64 -1.12 -18.77
N PRO A 216 -5.47 -2.12 -19.11
CA PRO A 216 -6.05 -3.00 -18.11
C PRO A 216 -4.98 -3.84 -17.43
N LEU A 217 -5.19 -4.10 -16.14
CA LEU A 217 -4.43 -5.03 -15.35
C LEU A 217 -5.16 -6.38 -15.37
N THR A 218 -4.95 -7.10 -16.47
CA THR A 218 -5.63 -8.38 -16.78
C THR A 218 -5.18 -9.50 -15.85
N LEU A 219 -5.96 -10.58 -15.80
CA LEU A 219 -5.60 -11.80 -15.06
C LEU A 219 -4.24 -12.39 -15.51
N GLU A 220 -4.00 -12.42 -16.82
CA GLU A 220 -2.72 -12.88 -17.40
C GLU A 220 -1.56 -11.99 -16.95
N LYS A 221 -1.78 -10.67 -16.90
CA LYS A 221 -0.77 -9.72 -16.45
C LYS A 221 -0.33 -10.03 -15.03
N VAL A 222 -1.28 -10.21 -14.10
CA VAL A 222 -1.00 -10.61 -12.70
C VAL A 222 -0.20 -11.91 -12.66
N TYR A 223 -0.68 -12.94 -13.36
CA TYR A 223 -0.08 -14.28 -13.35
C TYR A 223 1.36 -14.30 -13.90
N SER A 224 1.66 -13.42 -14.85
CA SER A 224 2.97 -13.34 -15.53
C SER A 224 4.11 -12.78 -14.68
N PHE A 225 3.82 -12.23 -13.49
CA PHE A 225 4.83 -11.56 -12.69
C PHE A 225 5.91 -12.52 -12.19
N ASP A 226 7.17 -12.10 -12.30
CA ASP A 226 8.33 -12.79 -11.74
C ASP A 226 8.99 -11.86 -10.70
N PRO A 227 8.88 -12.16 -9.40
CA PRO A 227 9.41 -11.29 -8.34
C PRO A 227 10.94 -11.20 -8.33
N TYR A 228 11.64 -12.12 -8.98
CA TYR A 228 13.11 -12.18 -8.99
C TYR A 228 13.73 -11.57 -10.24
N LYS A 229 12.92 -11.16 -11.21
CA LYS A 229 13.39 -10.61 -12.48
C LYS A 229 14.20 -9.33 -12.27
N GLY A 230 15.45 -9.35 -12.73
CA GLY A 230 16.37 -8.20 -12.61
C GLY A 230 17.09 -8.11 -11.26
N ILE A 231 16.92 -9.11 -10.39
CA ILE A 231 17.60 -9.20 -9.09
C ILE A 231 18.71 -10.24 -9.18
N ASN A 232 19.91 -9.85 -8.74
CA ASN A 232 21.06 -10.74 -8.67
C ASN A 232 20.77 -11.93 -7.73
N ALA A 233 21.23 -13.13 -8.08
CA ALA A 233 20.92 -14.36 -7.35
C ALA A 233 21.21 -14.27 -5.83
N GLU A 234 22.30 -13.61 -5.43
CA GLU A 234 22.65 -13.41 -4.02
C GLU A 234 21.65 -12.53 -3.25
N GLN A 235 21.02 -11.58 -3.94
CA GLN A 235 20.09 -10.61 -3.35
C GLN A 235 18.63 -11.08 -3.39
N GLN A 236 18.31 -12.16 -4.11
CA GLN A 236 16.95 -12.70 -4.16
C GLN A 236 16.41 -13.12 -2.79
N LYS A 237 17.29 -13.45 -1.83
CA LYS A 237 16.94 -13.76 -0.44
C LYS A 237 16.26 -12.60 0.31
N HIS A 238 16.44 -11.37 -0.16
CA HIS A 238 15.81 -10.18 0.43
C HIS A 238 14.39 -9.95 -0.07
N ILE A 239 13.94 -10.68 -1.11
CA ILE A 239 12.55 -10.59 -1.55
C ILE A 239 11.70 -11.50 -0.66
N LEU A 240 10.99 -10.87 0.27
CA LEU A 240 10.10 -11.56 1.23
C LEU A 240 8.85 -12.12 0.55
N GLY A 241 8.37 -11.45 -0.50
CA GLY A 241 7.21 -11.89 -1.26
C GLY A 241 6.60 -10.80 -2.13
N VAL A 242 5.37 -11.07 -2.57
CA VAL A 242 4.55 -10.15 -3.38
C VAL A 242 3.22 -9.89 -2.69
N GLN A 243 2.63 -8.72 -2.91
CA GLN A 243 1.31 -8.35 -2.43
C GLN A 243 0.56 -7.53 -3.50
N ALA A 244 -0.77 -7.60 -3.49
CA ALA A 244 -1.61 -6.66 -4.22
C ALA A 244 -2.29 -5.66 -3.29
N ASN A 245 -2.37 -4.43 -3.79
CA ASN A 245 -2.99 -3.30 -3.13
C ASN A 245 -4.35 -3.06 -3.78
N LEU A 246 -5.36 -2.73 -2.98
CA LEU A 246 -6.67 -2.32 -3.46
C LEU A 246 -7.02 -0.95 -2.86
N TRP A 247 -6.73 0.10 -3.62
CA TRP A 247 -7.19 1.46 -3.29
C TRP A 247 -8.69 1.59 -3.57
N THR A 248 -9.41 2.37 -2.77
CA THR A 248 -10.88 2.32 -2.70
C THR A 248 -11.59 3.63 -3.09
N GLU A 249 -10.91 4.55 -3.77
CA GLU A 249 -11.47 5.83 -4.23
C GLU A 249 -12.72 5.68 -5.10
N TYR A 250 -12.77 4.59 -5.88
CA TYR A 250 -13.90 4.27 -6.77
C TYR A 250 -14.71 3.05 -6.31
N ILE A 251 -14.36 2.46 -5.17
CA ILE A 251 -14.93 1.19 -4.70
C ILE A 251 -15.77 1.44 -3.44
N ALA A 252 -17.08 1.56 -3.61
CA ALA A 252 -17.99 1.96 -2.54
C ALA A 252 -18.75 0.80 -1.87
N THR A 253 -18.77 -0.40 -2.46
CA THR A 253 -19.55 -1.53 -1.96
C THR A 253 -18.71 -2.81 -1.86
N PRO A 254 -19.08 -3.76 -0.98
CA PRO A 254 -18.42 -5.07 -0.89
C PRO A 254 -18.42 -5.82 -2.23
N GLU A 255 -19.51 -5.77 -3.00
CA GLU A 255 -19.62 -6.49 -4.27
C GLU A 255 -18.63 -5.93 -5.30
N HIS A 256 -18.43 -4.61 -5.32
CA HIS A 256 -17.41 -4.00 -6.18
C HIS A 256 -16.00 -4.38 -5.70
N LEU A 257 -15.76 -4.42 -4.40
CA LEU A 257 -14.48 -4.87 -3.83
C LEU A 257 -14.17 -6.31 -4.23
N GLU A 258 -15.13 -7.23 -4.08
CA GLU A 258 -15.00 -8.63 -4.48
C GLU A 258 -14.72 -8.75 -5.99
N TYR A 259 -15.44 -7.98 -6.82
CA TYR A 259 -15.24 -7.97 -8.27
C TYR A 259 -13.82 -7.55 -8.67
N MET A 260 -13.26 -6.56 -7.97
CA MET A 260 -11.91 -6.07 -8.23
C MET A 260 -10.83 -7.03 -7.71
N LEU A 261 -11.09 -7.77 -6.63
CA LEU A 261 -10.15 -8.77 -6.10
C LEU A 261 -10.16 -10.07 -6.91
N LEU A 262 -11.35 -10.58 -7.27
CA LEU A 262 -11.53 -11.93 -7.82
C LEU A 262 -11.79 -11.87 -9.34
N PRO A 263 -11.06 -12.68 -10.14
CA PRO A 263 -10.22 -13.81 -9.77
C PRO A 263 -8.71 -13.47 -9.71
N ARG A 264 -8.30 -12.20 -9.83
CA ARG A 264 -6.88 -11.81 -9.84
C ARG A 264 -6.13 -12.22 -8.57
N MET A 265 -6.80 -12.25 -7.43
CA MET A 265 -6.25 -12.76 -6.17
C MET A 265 -5.85 -14.25 -6.26
N LEU A 266 -6.57 -15.06 -7.07
CA LEU A 266 -6.20 -16.45 -7.30
C LEU A 266 -4.92 -16.56 -8.13
N ALA A 267 -4.77 -15.73 -9.18
CA ALA A 267 -3.52 -15.66 -9.94
C ALA A 267 -2.35 -15.18 -9.08
N LEU A 268 -2.56 -14.17 -8.23
CA LEU A 268 -1.59 -13.70 -7.26
C LEU A 268 -1.17 -14.83 -6.30
N SER A 269 -2.12 -15.60 -5.78
CA SER A 269 -1.81 -16.72 -4.88
C SER A 269 -0.88 -17.76 -5.53
N GLU A 270 -1.03 -18.00 -6.84
CA GLU A 270 -0.16 -18.92 -7.56
C GLU A 270 1.24 -18.31 -7.83
N VAL A 271 1.33 -16.98 -8.01
CA VAL A 271 2.60 -16.25 -8.05
C VAL A 271 3.32 -16.31 -6.69
N GLN A 272 2.58 -16.22 -5.59
CA GLN A 272 3.12 -16.26 -4.23
C GLN A 272 3.62 -17.66 -3.83
N TRP A 273 2.92 -18.71 -4.27
CA TRP A 273 3.13 -20.06 -3.76
C TRP A 273 3.89 -20.99 -4.70
N THR A 274 3.61 -20.94 -6.00
CA THR A 274 4.10 -21.94 -6.96
C THR A 274 5.45 -21.52 -7.54
N PRO A 275 6.47 -22.41 -7.57
CA PRO A 275 7.75 -22.10 -8.21
C PRO A 275 7.57 -21.63 -9.65
N ALA A 276 8.33 -20.60 -10.05
CA ALA A 276 8.17 -19.98 -11.37
C ALA A 276 8.30 -20.97 -12.54
N SER A 277 9.14 -22.00 -12.40
CA SER A 277 9.33 -23.08 -13.40
C SER A 277 8.14 -24.02 -13.54
N GLU A 278 7.23 -24.05 -12.57
CA GLU A 278 6.05 -24.93 -12.54
C GLU A 278 4.76 -24.19 -12.89
N ARG A 279 4.81 -22.87 -13.05
CA ARG A 279 3.64 -22.06 -13.44
C ARG A 279 3.30 -22.27 -14.91
N ASN A 280 2.05 -22.59 -15.19
CA ASN A 280 1.51 -22.71 -16.54
C ASN A 280 0.14 -22.02 -16.62
N TYR A 281 0.05 -20.95 -17.40
CA TYR A 281 -1.16 -20.11 -17.44
C TYR A 281 -2.38 -20.86 -18.00
N ASN A 282 -2.22 -21.71 -19.01
CA ASN A 282 -3.33 -22.50 -19.56
C ASN A 282 -3.90 -23.48 -18.53
N ARG A 283 -3.02 -24.16 -17.77
CA ARG A 283 -3.45 -25.02 -16.65
C ARG A 283 -4.20 -24.22 -15.59
N PHE A 284 -3.69 -23.04 -15.24
CA PHE A 284 -4.34 -22.14 -14.27
C PHE A 284 -5.76 -21.76 -14.76
N LEU A 285 -5.91 -21.36 -16.01
CA LEU A 285 -7.22 -21.04 -16.60
C LEU A 285 -8.18 -22.24 -16.61
N GLU A 286 -7.69 -23.44 -16.94
CA GLU A 286 -8.49 -24.66 -16.88
C GLU A 286 -8.97 -24.94 -15.45
N THR A 287 -8.09 -24.75 -14.45
CA THR A 287 -8.42 -24.93 -13.04
C THR A 287 -9.43 -23.89 -12.55
N LEU A 288 -9.23 -22.63 -12.94
CA LEU A 288 -10.13 -21.54 -12.63
C LEU A 288 -11.54 -21.84 -13.12
N LYS A 289 -11.67 -22.13 -14.42
CA LYS A 289 -12.96 -22.39 -15.08
C LYS A 289 -13.66 -23.65 -14.57
N ASN A 290 -12.90 -24.74 -14.38
CA ASN A 290 -13.51 -26.04 -14.06
C ASN A 290 -13.77 -26.24 -12.56
N HIS A 291 -13.14 -25.44 -11.68
CA HIS A 291 -13.21 -25.66 -10.23
C HIS A 291 -13.39 -24.37 -9.43
N GLN A 292 -12.51 -23.39 -9.58
CA GLN A 292 -12.49 -22.24 -8.64
C GLN A 292 -13.70 -21.33 -8.80
N GLU A 293 -14.16 -21.06 -10.04
CA GLU A 293 -15.37 -20.25 -10.28
C GLU A 293 -16.62 -20.89 -9.64
N ALA A 294 -16.73 -22.22 -9.67
CA ALA A 294 -17.83 -22.93 -9.01
C ALA A 294 -17.79 -22.77 -7.48
N ILE A 295 -16.59 -22.80 -6.88
CA ILE A 295 -16.41 -22.55 -5.44
C ILE A 295 -16.80 -21.11 -5.09
N LEU A 296 -16.32 -20.12 -5.86
CA LEU A 296 -16.66 -18.71 -5.64
C LEU A 296 -18.18 -18.48 -5.73
N SER A 297 -18.83 -19.12 -6.71
CA SER A 297 -20.28 -19.06 -6.89
C SER A 297 -21.05 -19.68 -5.72
N GLU A 298 -20.63 -20.86 -5.24
CA GLU A 298 -21.26 -21.54 -4.09
C GLU A 298 -21.11 -20.72 -2.80
N LEU A 299 -19.99 -20.02 -2.63
CA LEU A 299 -19.74 -19.12 -1.51
C LEU A 299 -20.44 -17.76 -1.66
N GLY A 300 -21.05 -17.47 -2.82
CA GLY A 300 -21.80 -16.26 -3.07
C GLY A 300 -20.95 -15.01 -3.31
N TYR A 301 -19.67 -15.16 -3.68
CA TYR A 301 -18.82 -14.00 -3.99
C TYR A 301 -19.15 -13.38 -5.34
N ASN A 302 -19.10 -12.06 -5.43
CA ASN A 302 -19.21 -11.34 -6.70
C ASN A 302 -17.81 -11.25 -7.35
N TYR A 303 -17.58 -11.96 -8.45
CA TYR A 303 -16.27 -11.97 -9.12
C TYR A 303 -16.40 -11.71 -10.62
N ARG A 304 -15.30 -11.28 -11.24
CA ARG A 304 -15.24 -11.09 -12.68
C ARG A 304 -15.11 -12.45 -13.39
N LEU A 305 -16.05 -12.77 -14.29
CA LEU A 305 -16.02 -14.03 -15.03
C LEU A 305 -14.77 -14.13 -15.93
N SER A 306 -14.04 -15.25 -15.91
CA SER A 306 -12.87 -15.44 -16.78
C SER A 306 -13.22 -15.47 -18.28
N SER A 307 -14.45 -15.84 -18.61
CA SER A 307 -14.94 -15.91 -19.99
C SER A 307 -15.09 -14.56 -20.68
N THR A 308 -15.07 -13.44 -19.95
CA THR A 308 -15.18 -12.10 -20.54
C THR A 308 -13.87 -11.61 -21.19
N ASP A 309 -12.74 -12.27 -20.91
CA ASP A 309 -11.43 -11.91 -21.49
C ASP A 309 -10.89 -12.94 -22.49
N ALA A 310 -11.32 -14.20 -22.44
CA ALA A 310 -10.62 -15.25 -23.18
C ALA A 310 -11.03 -15.38 -24.65
N LEU A 311 -12.27 -15.09 -25.04
CA LEU A 311 -12.73 -15.19 -26.43
C LEU A 311 -13.94 -14.26 -26.62
N GLY A 312 -13.80 -13.20 -27.43
CA GLY A 312 -14.82 -12.19 -27.67
C GLY A 312 -16.18 -12.75 -28.12
N GLN A 313 -17.05 -13.08 -27.17
CA GLN A 313 -18.49 -13.20 -27.32
C GLN A 313 -19.22 -12.60 -26.12
N GLU A 314 -20.40 -12.07 -26.41
CA GLU A 314 -21.15 -11.06 -25.67
C GLU A 314 -21.46 -11.42 -24.22
N ALA A 315 -21.16 -10.48 -23.32
CA ALA A 315 -21.60 -10.53 -21.93
C ALA A 315 -23.05 -10.04 -21.83
N THR A 316 -23.96 -10.96 -21.51
CA THR A 316 -25.18 -10.61 -20.77
C THR A 316 -24.99 -11.06 -19.32
N ALA A 317 -24.36 -10.20 -18.51
CA ALA A 317 -24.46 -10.29 -17.06
C ALA A 317 -24.88 -8.90 -16.56
N SER A 318 -26.11 -8.85 -16.08
CA SER A 318 -26.79 -7.66 -15.60
C SER A 318 -26.09 -7.10 -14.37
N PHE A 319 -25.45 -5.94 -14.52
CA PHE A 319 -25.32 -4.98 -13.43
C PHE A 319 -26.73 -4.52 -13.06
N GLN A 320 -27.39 -5.22 -12.13
CA GLN A 320 -28.55 -4.64 -11.45
C GLN A 320 -28.00 -3.69 -10.41
N THR A 321 -27.98 -2.41 -10.77
CA THR A 321 -27.88 -1.33 -9.80
C THR A 321 -29.17 -1.35 -8.98
N SER A 322 -29.05 -1.58 -7.67
CA SER A 322 -30.14 -1.27 -6.75
C SER A 322 -30.23 0.25 -6.62
N GLU A 323 -31.36 0.83 -7.04
CA GLU A 323 -31.74 2.23 -6.78
C GLU A 323 -31.82 2.57 -5.29
#